data_AF-A0A5C6LYY8-F1
#
_entry.id   AF-A0A5C6LYY8-F1
#
_cell.length_a   1.000
_cell.length_b   1.000
_cell.length_c   1.000
_cell.angle_alpha   90.00
_cell.angle_beta   90.00
_cell.angle_gamma   90.00
#
_symmetry.space_group_name_H-M   'P 1'
#
loop_
_entity.id
_entity.type
_entity.pdbx_description
1 polymer ?
#
loop_
_entity_poly.entity_id
_entity_poly.type
_entity_poly.pdbx_seq_one_letter_code
_entity_poly.pdbx_strand_id
1 'polypeptide(L)'
;PGISYTGTVGIRLNTTALDQVVTIPSRLLDFVENSDSPLRDELLGRLHTEQLDLFDVNHNGQITVAELRSLSGQTAYGSLYSGTDSPQTVIDIATIVLILDTNGNGILEVSEAMVFLSSGNDHLATDADVNANGRLNDRTHYAIPRALDPNSPTGAAYAAIEAVLTLQILGETFAQSILKASVENNQFSIFLGLSLNLGPFGHAMAFGSLTSTSSGLAGMLMADIDLSGYGLHASGKLIAQLNTNTSIATIDSYSINNRTGQISSSQVQVAASTLLILVGGDFSVGDFTLRGQTKIQKSLTNSDFVFTFDTHLSLGNFGTFAVAGGAKFSNSVFSGFI
;
A
#
# COMPACT_ATOMS: atom_id res chain seq x y z
N PRO A 1 -30.18 2.18 11.90
CA PRO A 1 -29.75 2.15 13.32
C PRO A 1 -29.07 0.82 13.65
N GLY A 2 -27.76 0.83 13.90
CA GLY A 2 -27.03 -0.39 14.32
C GLY A 2 -26.14 -1.05 13.27
N ILE A 3 -25.88 -0.43 12.12
CA ILE A 3 -24.76 -0.81 11.24
C ILE A 3 -23.90 0.44 11.08
N SER A 4 -22.61 0.33 11.37
CA SER A 4 -21.64 1.42 11.18
C SER A 4 -20.40 0.92 10.47
N TYR A 5 -19.90 1.74 9.56
CA TYR A 5 -18.63 1.53 8.85
C TYR A 5 -17.69 2.66 9.23
N THR A 6 -16.49 2.30 9.70
CA THR A 6 -15.44 3.27 10.01
C THR A 6 -14.15 2.83 9.33
N GLY A 7 -13.41 3.79 8.80
CA GLY A 7 -12.15 3.52 8.12
C GLY A 7 -11.16 4.65 8.33
N THR A 8 -9.88 4.30 8.36
CA THR A 8 -8.79 5.25 8.33
C THR A 8 -7.85 4.84 7.20
N VAL A 9 -7.48 5.81 6.37
CA VAL A 9 -6.47 5.63 5.31
C VAL A 9 -5.34 6.60 5.60
N GLY A 10 -4.15 6.07 5.84
CA GLY A 10 -2.93 6.83 6.00
C GLY A 10 -2.05 6.65 4.77
N ILE A 11 -1.59 7.77 4.19
CA ILE A 11 -0.53 7.78 3.18
C ILE A 11 0.71 8.37 3.83
N ARG A 12 1.82 7.64 3.76
CA ARG A 12 3.13 8.05 4.29
C ARG A 12 4.14 8.00 3.16
N LEU A 13 4.94 9.05 3.06
CA LEU A 13 5.96 9.20 2.04
C LEU A 13 7.23 9.71 2.74
N ASN A 14 8.40 9.22 2.34
CA ASN A 14 9.73 9.61 2.82
C ASN A 14 10.69 9.56 1.62
N THR A 15 11.67 10.46 1.55
CA THR A 15 12.66 10.51 0.47
C THR A 15 14.07 10.62 1.07
N THR A 16 15.03 9.84 0.56
CA THR A 16 16.44 9.84 1.05
C THR A 16 17.34 10.89 0.43
N ALA A 17 16.94 11.40 -0.74
CA ALA A 17 17.66 12.47 -1.41
C ALA A 17 16.85 13.75 -1.19
N LEU A 18 17.55 14.88 -1.03
CA LEU A 18 16.97 16.22 -1.00
C LEU A 18 16.07 16.52 -2.23
N ASP A 19 16.09 15.68 -3.28
CA ASP A 19 15.65 16.06 -4.62
C ASP A 19 14.90 14.98 -5.41
N GLN A 20 14.19 14.03 -4.79
CA GLN A 20 13.32 13.13 -5.57
C GLN A 20 11.93 13.73 -5.79
N VAL A 21 11.77 14.30 -6.99
CA VAL A 21 10.47 14.52 -7.63
C VAL A 21 9.75 13.17 -7.71
N VAL A 22 8.60 13.07 -7.07
CA VAL A 22 7.65 11.98 -7.36
C VAL A 22 6.68 12.50 -8.40
N THR A 23 6.87 12.10 -9.67
CA THR A 23 5.88 12.36 -10.71
C THR A 23 4.67 11.47 -10.47
N ILE A 24 3.56 12.06 -10.05
CA ILE A 24 2.30 11.32 -9.90
C ILE A 24 1.78 11.00 -11.32
N PRO A 25 1.57 9.72 -11.68
CA PRO A 25 0.99 9.39 -12.98
C PRO A 25 -0.40 10.04 -13.11
N SER A 26 -0.67 10.69 -14.24
CA SER A 26 -1.92 11.43 -14.48
C SER A 26 -3.18 10.62 -14.18
N ARG A 27 -3.17 9.31 -14.43
CA ARG A 27 -4.30 8.40 -14.10
C ARG A 27 -4.56 8.22 -12.61
N LEU A 28 -3.54 8.31 -11.77
CA LEU A 28 -3.69 8.25 -10.32
C LEU A 28 -4.25 9.56 -9.79
N LEU A 29 -3.85 10.69 -10.39
CA LEU A 29 -4.40 12.01 -10.10
C LEU A 29 -5.88 12.10 -10.51
N ASP A 30 -6.22 11.62 -11.71
CA ASP A 30 -7.61 11.51 -12.19
C ASP A 30 -8.47 10.66 -11.25
N PHE A 31 -7.92 9.56 -10.71
CA PHE A 31 -8.64 8.69 -9.78
C PHE A 31 -8.91 9.36 -8.44
N VAL A 32 -7.97 10.16 -7.94
CA VAL A 32 -8.12 10.94 -6.70
C VAL A 32 -9.13 12.07 -6.88
N GLU A 33 -9.03 12.83 -7.97
CA GLU A 33 -9.90 13.96 -8.29
C GLU A 33 -11.37 13.55 -8.49
N ASN A 34 -11.60 12.38 -9.09
CA ASN A 34 -12.94 11.82 -9.31
C ASN A 34 -13.43 10.94 -8.16
N SER A 35 -12.71 10.88 -7.03
CA SER A 35 -13.15 10.10 -5.87
C SER A 35 -14.16 10.88 -5.02
N ASP A 36 -15.27 10.27 -4.64
CA ASP A 36 -16.22 10.81 -3.65
C ASP A 36 -15.71 10.68 -2.20
N SER A 37 -14.38 10.58 -2.02
CA SER A 37 -13.77 10.35 -0.73
C SER A 37 -13.80 11.62 0.12
N PRO A 38 -14.14 11.55 1.42
CA PRO A 38 -13.96 12.67 2.35
C PRO A 38 -12.48 13.04 2.55
N LEU A 39 -11.55 12.15 2.16
CA LEU A 39 -10.11 12.42 2.11
C LEU A 39 -9.67 13.12 0.82
N ARG A 40 -10.58 13.29 -0.17
CA ARG A 40 -10.26 13.96 -1.43
C ARG A 40 -9.73 15.37 -1.16
N ASP A 41 -10.44 16.15 -0.35
CA ASP A 41 -10.09 17.54 -0.11
C ASP A 41 -8.84 17.67 0.78
N GLU A 42 -8.57 16.70 1.67
CA GLU A 42 -7.33 16.62 2.45
C GLU A 42 -6.13 16.16 1.58
N LEU A 43 -6.36 15.30 0.60
CA LEU A 43 -5.32 14.81 -0.31
C LEU A 43 -5.03 15.83 -1.43
N LEU A 44 -6.05 16.48 -1.98
CA LEU A 44 -5.92 17.65 -2.87
C LEU A 44 -5.33 18.85 -2.13
N GLY A 45 -5.76 19.08 -0.88
CA GLY A 45 -5.16 20.00 0.08
C GLY A 45 -3.81 19.52 0.65
N ARG A 46 -3.25 18.44 0.14
CA ARG A 46 -1.84 18.06 0.33
C ARG A 46 -1.06 18.05 -0.99
N LEU A 47 -1.76 18.03 -2.12
CA LEU A 47 -1.26 18.28 -3.48
C LEU A 47 -1.25 19.79 -3.79
N HIS A 48 -0.97 20.62 -2.78
CA HIS A 48 -0.84 22.06 -2.95
C HIS A 48 0.17 22.35 -4.06
N THR A 49 -0.25 23.17 -5.01
CA THR A 49 0.65 23.65 -6.05
C THR A 49 1.26 24.94 -5.51
N GLU A 50 2.45 24.84 -4.93
CA GLU A 50 3.18 25.99 -4.34
C GLU A 50 3.38 27.11 -5.38
N GLN A 51 3.49 26.72 -6.66
CA GLN A 51 3.52 27.67 -7.78
C GLN A 51 2.21 28.47 -7.91
N LEU A 52 1.04 27.85 -7.70
CA LEU A 52 -0.24 28.56 -7.72
C LEU A 52 -0.38 29.44 -6.47
N ASP A 53 0.04 28.94 -5.30
CA ASP A 53 0.01 29.74 -4.07
C ASP A 53 0.86 31.02 -4.19
N LEU A 54 1.95 30.98 -4.97
CA LEU A 54 2.76 32.16 -5.25
C LEU A 54 2.13 33.09 -6.30
N PHE A 55 1.68 32.56 -7.44
CA PHE A 55 1.33 33.38 -8.61
C PHE A 55 -0.16 33.71 -8.75
N ASP A 56 -1.07 32.89 -8.21
CA ASP A 56 -2.53 33.11 -8.17
C ASP A 56 -2.92 33.70 -6.81
N VAL A 57 -2.57 34.97 -6.62
CA VAL A 57 -2.72 35.70 -5.34
C VAL A 57 -4.17 35.70 -4.84
N ASN A 58 -5.14 35.71 -5.75
CA ASN A 58 -6.55 35.73 -5.39
C ASN A 58 -7.20 34.33 -5.29
N HIS A 59 -6.44 33.28 -5.58
CA HIS A 59 -6.80 31.87 -5.46
C HIS A 59 -8.05 31.48 -6.27
N ASN A 60 -8.23 32.05 -7.47
CA ASN A 60 -9.38 31.74 -8.34
C ASN A 60 -9.08 30.69 -9.42
N GLY A 61 -7.87 30.14 -9.44
CA GLY A 61 -7.38 29.17 -10.41
C GLY A 61 -6.87 29.78 -11.72
N GLN A 62 -6.75 31.11 -11.82
CA GLN A 62 -6.23 31.81 -13.00
C GLN A 62 -5.18 32.84 -12.60
N ILE A 63 -3.98 32.72 -13.17
CA ILE A 63 -2.93 33.72 -12.99
C ILE A 63 -3.08 34.79 -14.06
N THR A 64 -3.30 36.03 -13.62
CA THR A 64 -3.49 37.17 -14.51
C THR A 64 -2.25 38.07 -14.58
N VAL A 65 -2.13 38.84 -15.66
CA VAL A 65 -1.12 39.89 -15.79
C VAL A 65 -1.18 40.88 -14.62
N ALA A 66 -2.36 41.17 -14.07
CA ALA A 66 -2.51 42.03 -12.90
C ALA A 66 -1.75 41.48 -11.68
N GLU A 67 -1.89 40.19 -11.41
CA GLU A 67 -1.25 39.52 -10.27
C GLU A 67 0.27 39.47 -10.45
N LEU A 68 0.73 39.05 -11.63
CA LEU A 68 2.17 39.02 -11.91
C LEU A 68 2.81 40.41 -11.80
N ARG A 69 2.12 41.47 -12.27
CA ARG A 69 2.60 42.86 -12.10
C ARG A 69 2.69 43.28 -10.64
N SER A 70 1.76 42.83 -9.79
CA SER A 70 1.81 43.13 -8.34
C SER A 70 2.95 42.41 -7.62
N LEU A 71 3.39 41.27 -8.16
CA LEU A 71 4.46 40.45 -7.61
C LEU A 71 5.84 40.94 -8.07
N SER A 72 5.96 41.33 -9.34
CA SER A 72 7.24 41.60 -10.02
C SER A 72 8.02 42.80 -9.48
N GLY A 73 9.35 42.64 -9.35
CA GLY A 73 10.28 43.67 -8.88
C GLY A 73 11.11 44.36 -9.95
N GLN A 74 11.25 43.71 -11.10
CA GLN A 74 12.12 44.14 -12.18
C GLN A 74 11.40 44.12 -13.52
N THR A 75 11.85 44.97 -14.44
CA THR A 75 11.44 44.96 -15.85
C THR A 75 12.07 43.80 -16.66
N ALA A 76 12.83 42.92 -16.00
CA ALA A 76 13.66 41.88 -16.63
C ALA A 76 12.86 40.74 -17.30
N TYR A 77 11.56 40.64 -17.04
CA TYR A 77 10.72 39.55 -17.56
C TYR A 77 9.71 40.04 -18.61
N GLY A 78 10.12 40.97 -19.47
CA GLY A 78 9.29 41.51 -20.55
C GLY A 78 8.76 40.46 -21.55
N SER A 79 9.24 39.21 -21.47
CA SER A 79 8.70 38.06 -22.20
C SER A 79 7.45 37.44 -21.56
N LEU A 80 7.21 37.63 -20.26
CA LEU A 80 6.01 37.12 -19.56
C LEU A 80 4.78 37.98 -19.87
N TYR A 81 4.95 39.30 -19.82
CA TYR A 81 3.94 40.27 -20.21
C TYR A 81 4.58 41.59 -20.60
N SER A 82 3.92 42.31 -21.50
CA SER A 82 4.26 43.69 -21.85
C SER A 82 3.57 44.68 -20.91
N GLY A 83 4.10 45.90 -20.81
CA GLY A 83 3.43 47.00 -20.09
C GLY A 83 2.08 47.41 -20.70
N THR A 84 1.80 47.01 -21.93
CA THR A 84 0.54 47.30 -22.65
C THR A 84 -0.49 46.18 -22.56
N ASP A 85 -0.13 45.02 -22.02
CA ASP A 85 -1.06 43.89 -21.93
C ASP A 85 -2.22 44.21 -20.99
N SER A 86 -3.40 43.69 -21.33
CA SER A 86 -4.58 43.80 -20.48
C SER A 86 -4.30 43.17 -19.11
N PRO A 87 -4.66 43.82 -17.99
CA PRO A 87 -4.52 43.22 -16.65
C PRO A 87 -5.28 41.90 -16.48
N GLN A 88 -6.31 41.66 -17.31
CA GLN A 88 -7.15 40.45 -17.29
C GLN A 88 -6.61 39.32 -18.18
N THR A 89 -5.50 39.53 -18.89
CA THR A 89 -4.88 38.48 -19.69
C THR A 89 -4.40 37.38 -18.74
N VAL A 90 -4.85 36.15 -18.99
CA VAL A 90 -4.42 34.96 -18.25
C VAL A 90 -3.09 34.48 -18.81
N ILE A 91 -2.16 34.14 -17.92
CA ILE A 91 -0.86 33.56 -18.24
C ILE A 91 -0.81 32.15 -17.66
N ASP A 92 -0.46 31.18 -18.51
CA ASP A 92 -0.34 29.78 -18.09
C ASP A 92 0.88 29.60 -17.16
N ILE A 93 0.71 28.83 -16.09
CA ILE A 93 1.78 28.53 -15.15
C ILE A 93 3.00 27.89 -15.83
N ALA A 94 2.80 27.07 -16.85
CA ALA A 94 3.89 26.48 -17.63
C ALA A 94 4.71 27.54 -18.37
N THR A 95 4.09 28.66 -18.78
CA THR A 95 4.80 29.78 -19.40
C THR A 95 5.61 30.55 -18.36
N ILE A 96 5.09 30.70 -17.15
CA ILE A 96 5.78 31.30 -16.02
C ILE A 96 7.02 30.48 -15.66
N VAL A 97 6.84 29.17 -15.42
CA VAL A 97 7.94 28.25 -15.09
C VAL A 97 8.99 28.26 -16.19
N LEU A 98 8.60 28.17 -17.47
CA LEU A 98 9.56 28.16 -18.59
C LEU A 98 10.43 29.43 -18.64
N ILE A 99 9.88 30.60 -18.27
CA ILE A 99 10.62 31.86 -18.33
C ILE A 99 11.45 32.08 -17.07
N LEU A 100 10.99 31.59 -15.91
CA LEU A 100 11.65 31.78 -14.64
C LEU A 100 12.69 30.70 -14.32
N ASP A 101 12.54 29.48 -14.84
CA ASP A 101 13.54 28.39 -14.76
C ASP A 101 14.76 28.75 -15.63
N THR A 102 15.66 29.52 -15.03
CA THR A 102 16.84 30.08 -15.71
C THR A 102 17.92 29.03 -15.93
N ASN A 103 17.95 27.98 -15.11
CA ASN A 103 18.94 26.93 -15.21
C ASN A 103 18.50 25.78 -16.15
N GLY A 104 17.23 25.75 -16.52
CA GLY A 104 16.64 24.84 -17.51
C GLY A 104 16.50 23.40 -17.02
N ASN A 105 16.40 23.18 -15.70
CA ASN A 105 16.28 21.85 -15.11
C ASN A 105 14.83 21.33 -15.08
N GLY A 106 13.86 22.12 -15.55
CA GLY A 106 12.44 21.81 -15.59
C GLY A 106 11.72 22.02 -14.26
N ILE A 107 12.34 22.74 -13.31
CA ILE A 107 11.88 22.94 -11.95
C ILE A 107 12.01 24.42 -11.63
N LEU A 108 10.96 25.01 -11.05
CA LEU A 108 11.06 26.38 -10.54
C LEU A 108 11.67 26.37 -9.14
N GLU A 109 12.87 26.91 -8.97
CA GLU A 109 13.50 27.08 -7.66
C GLU A 109 12.99 28.33 -6.95
N VAL A 110 12.99 28.32 -5.61
CA VAL A 110 12.70 29.52 -4.80
C VAL A 110 13.63 30.66 -5.18
N SER A 111 14.91 30.35 -5.41
CA SER A 111 15.90 31.35 -5.80
C SER A 111 15.57 32.00 -7.14
N GLU A 112 15.04 31.23 -8.09
CA GLU A 112 14.63 31.70 -9.42
C GLU A 112 13.36 32.54 -9.36
N ALA A 113 12.37 32.10 -8.58
CA ALA A 113 11.16 32.87 -8.34
C ALA A 113 11.47 34.20 -7.64
N MET A 114 12.37 34.24 -6.67
CA MET A 114 12.78 35.48 -5.99
C MET A 114 13.41 36.50 -6.94
N VAL A 115 14.10 36.08 -8.02
CA VAL A 115 14.63 37.04 -9.02
C VAL A 115 13.50 37.80 -9.74
N PHE A 116 12.33 37.16 -9.89
CA PHE A 116 11.13 37.80 -10.46
C PHE A 116 10.48 38.79 -9.49
N LEU A 117 10.43 38.45 -8.22
CA LEU A 117 9.70 39.20 -7.20
C LEU A 117 10.34 40.57 -6.90
N SER A 118 9.50 41.48 -6.42
CA SER A 118 9.99 42.72 -5.82
C SER A 118 10.62 42.45 -4.47
N SER A 119 11.57 43.28 -4.06
CA SER A 119 12.20 43.15 -2.73
C SER A 119 11.18 43.17 -1.57
N GLY A 120 10.00 43.74 -1.78
CA GLY A 120 8.89 43.70 -0.82
C GLY A 120 8.13 42.36 -0.80
N ASN A 121 8.23 41.58 -1.86
CA ASN A 121 7.52 40.32 -2.11
C ASN A 121 8.44 39.09 -2.08
N ASP A 122 9.77 39.22 -2.00
CA ASP A 122 10.73 38.10 -2.00
C ASP A 122 10.37 36.98 -1.00
N HIS A 123 9.85 37.37 0.18
CA HIS A 123 9.40 36.44 1.22
C HIS A 123 8.27 35.51 0.77
N LEU A 124 7.45 35.92 -0.21
CA LEU A 124 6.35 35.11 -0.71
C LEU A 124 6.83 33.82 -1.39
N ALA A 125 8.01 33.84 -2.03
CA ALA A 125 8.58 32.62 -2.61
C ALA A 125 8.99 31.63 -1.51
N THR A 126 9.56 32.10 -0.41
CA THR A 126 9.90 31.24 0.73
C THR A 126 8.68 30.79 1.51
N ASP A 127 7.64 31.61 1.60
CA ASP A 127 6.38 31.26 2.27
C ASP A 127 5.58 30.24 1.45
N ALA A 128 5.67 30.31 0.12
CA ALA A 128 5.08 29.34 -0.80
C ALA A 128 5.82 27.98 -0.81
N ASP A 129 7.12 27.94 -0.51
CA ASP A 129 7.89 26.70 -0.31
C ASP A 129 7.57 26.07 1.06
N VAL A 130 6.37 25.51 1.18
CA VAL A 130 5.81 24.96 2.42
C VAL A 130 6.71 23.86 3.01
N ASN A 131 7.44 23.13 2.16
CA ASN A 131 8.31 22.04 2.60
C ASN A 131 9.80 22.43 2.76
N ALA A 132 10.14 23.69 2.49
CA ALA A 132 11.46 24.29 2.64
C ALA A 132 12.57 23.52 1.90
N ASN A 133 12.27 23.01 0.70
CA ASN A 133 13.25 22.29 -0.12
C ASN A 133 13.97 23.17 -1.15
N GLY A 134 13.68 24.47 -1.17
CA GLY A 134 14.24 25.44 -2.11
C GLY A 134 13.59 25.42 -3.49
N ARG A 135 12.43 24.76 -3.65
CA ARG A 135 11.73 24.58 -4.92
C ARG A 135 10.25 24.88 -4.77
N LEU A 136 9.63 25.41 -5.82
CA LEU A 136 8.19 25.62 -5.91
C LEU A 136 7.58 24.49 -6.73
N ASN A 137 6.91 23.59 -6.03
CA ASN A 137 6.37 22.35 -6.57
C ASN A 137 5.12 22.60 -7.44
N ASP A 138 5.10 21.97 -8.61
CA ASP A 138 3.92 21.97 -9.49
C ASP A 138 2.93 20.84 -9.10
N ARG A 139 1.77 20.80 -9.75
CA ARG A 139 0.71 19.81 -9.49
C ARG A 139 1.12 18.35 -9.71
N THR A 140 2.23 18.12 -10.41
CA THR A 140 2.78 16.81 -10.77
C THR A 140 4.14 16.51 -10.13
N HIS A 141 4.83 17.50 -9.58
CA HIS A 141 6.16 17.43 -8.98
C HIS A 141 6.05 17.78 -7.51
N TYR A 142 5.56 16.86 -6.69
CA TYR A 142 5.46 17.06 -5.24
C TYR A 142 6.77 16.69 -4.56
N ALA A 143 7.34 17.61 -3.78
CA ALA A 143 8.33 17.27 -2.78
C ALA A 143 7.62 16.95 -1.46
N ILE A 144 7.86 15.75 -0.97
CA ILE A 144 7.34 15.32 0.31
C ILE A 144 8.16 16.02 1.38
N PRO A 145 7.55 16.80 2.30
CA PRO A 145 8.28 17.37 3.42
C PRO A 145 9.06 16.28 4.13
N ARG A 146 10.32 16.56 4.49
CA ARG A 146 11.16 15.65 5.28
C ARG A 146 10.55 15.48 6.68
N ALA A 147 9.55 14.61 6.78
CA ALA A 147 9.27 13.88 7.99
C ALA A 147 10.02 12.56 7.83
N LEU A 148 11.18 12.44 8.48
CA LEU A 148 11.68 11.11 8.82
C LEU A 148 10.50 10.41 9.51
N ASP A 149 9.85 9.45 8.84
CA ASP A 149 8.89 8.59 9.54
C ASP A 149 9.71 7.94 10.66
N PRO A 150 9.42 8.21 11.95
CA PRO A 150 10.16 7.59 13.05
C PRO A 150 10.04 6.05 13.03
N ASN A 151 9.17 5.50 12.18
CA ASN A 151 8.99 4.08 11.95
C ASN A 151 9.68 3.57 10.67
N SER A 152 10.35 4.42 9.87
CA SER A 152 11.19 3.94 8.76
C SER A 152 12.41 3.21 9.35
N PRO A 153 12.56 1.88 9.12
CA PRO A 153 13.63 1.12 9.74
C PRO A 153 15.03 1.52 9.23
N THR A 154 15.10 2.10 8.04
CA THR A 154 16.36 2.34 7.33
C THR A 154 16.62 3.80 6.95
N GLY A 155 15.63 4.68 7.12
CA GLY A 155 15.69 6.07 6.66
C GLY A 155 15.63 6.23 5.15
N ALA A 156 15.35 5.15 4.40
CA ALA A 156 15.25 5.10 2.94
C ALA A 156 14.06 5.86 2.35
N ALA A 157 14.13 6.20 1.05
CA ALA A 157 12.96 6.61 0.29
C ALA A 157 11.89 5.52 0.38
N TYR A 158 10.71 5.91 0.84
CA TYR A 158 9.62 5.03 1.23
C TYR A 158 8.29 5.65 0.82
N ALA A 159 7.42 4.87 0.20
CA ALA A 159 6.03 5.24 0.00
C ALA A 159 5.15 4.14 0.55
N ALA A 160 4.15 4.48 1.36
CA ALA A 160 3.22 3.50 1.88
C ALA A 160 1.81 4.01 2.07
N ILE A 161 0.89 3.06 1.95
CA ILE A 161 -0.52 3.21 2.22
C ILE A 161 -0.88 2.19 3.29
N GLU A 162 -1.54 2.65 4.35
CA GLU A 162 -2.15 1.80 5.36
C GLU A 162 -3.63 2.15 5.44
N ALA A 163 -4.49 1.17 5.17
CA ALA A 163 -5.93 1.32 5.32
C ALA A 163 -6.43 0.29 6.33
N VAL A 164 -7.22 0.75 7.29
CA VAL A 164 -7.92 -0.11 8.25
C VAL A 164 -9.40 0.19 8.13
N LEU A 165 -10.20 -0.85 7.90
CA LEU A 165 -11.65 -0.75 7.76
C LEU A 165 -12.31 -1.66 8.78
N THR A 166 -13.29 -1.13 9.50
CA THR A 166 -14.07 -1.88 10.50
C THR A 166 -15.55 -1.76 10.18
N LEU A 167 -16.23 -2.90 10.15
CA LEU A 167 -17.68 -3.00 10.06
C LEU A 167 -18.22 -3.46 11.41
N GLN A 168 -19.11 -2.67 11.99
CA GLN A 168 -19.81 -3.02 13.21
C GLN A 168 -21.30 -3.25 12.95
N ILE A 169 -21.85 -4.27 13.61
CA ILE A 169 -23.27 -4.59 13.62
C ILE A 169 -23.70 -4.65 15.08
N LEU A 170 -24.70 -3.83 15.44
CA LEU A 170 -25.24 -3.67 16.80
C LEU A 170 -24.17 -3.30 17.85
N GLY A 171 -23.12 -2.58 17.44
CA GLY A 171 -22.01 -2.16 18.30
C GLY A 171 -20.89 -3.20 18.45
N GLU A 172 -21.07 -4.40 17.91
CA GLU A 172 -20.06 -5.45 17.89
C GLU A 172 -19.26 -5.40 16.59
N THR A 173 -17.95 -5.68 16.67
CA THR A 173 -17.10 -5.76 15.47
C THR A 173 -17.42 -7.05 14.71
N PHE A 174 -18.04 -6.89 13.54
CA PHE A 174 -18.42 -7.99 12.66
C PHE A 174 -17.30 -8.33 11.67
N ALA A 175 -16.65 -7.32 11.09
CA ALA A 175 -15.52 -7.51 10.20
C ALA A 175 -14.45 -6.46 10.43
N GLN A 176 -13.19 -6.84 10.27
CA GLN A 176 -12.06 -5.91 10.22
C GLN A 176 -11.15 -6.30 9.06
N SER A 177 -10.71 -5.29 8.30
CA SER A 177 -9.70 -5.48 7.28
C SER A 177 -8.56 -4.48 7.43
N ILE A 178 -7.37 -4.92 7.04
CA ILE A 178 -6.16 -4.13 7.02
C ILE A 178 -5.51 -4.33 5.66
N LEU A 179 -5.17 -3.24 5.00
CA LEU A 179 -4.31 -3.22 3.82
C LEU A 179 -3.08 -2.41 4.18
N LYS A 180 -1.90 -2.95 3.94
CA LYS A 180 -0.65 -2.20 3.94
C LYS A 180 0.03 -2.43 2.61
N ALA A 181 0.42 -1.38 1.93
CA ALA A 181 1.26 -1.46 0.74
C ALA A 181 2.42 -0.50 0.93
N SER A 182 3.64 -0.92 0.60
CA SER A 182 4.81 -0.07 0.67
C SER A 182 5.78 -0.33 -0.48
N VAL A 183 6.57 0.70 -0.78
CA VAL A 183 7.78 0.61 -1.60
C VAL A 183 8.91 1.18 -0.78
N GLU A 184 9.97 0.42 -0.57
CA GLU A 184 11.20 0.85 0.12
C GLU A 184 12.39 0.18 -0.56
N ASN A 185 13.49 0.88 -0.85
CA ASN A 185 14.74 0.24 -1.36
C ASN A 185 14.54 -0.71 -2.57
N ASN A 186 13.75 -0.32 -3.58
CA ASN A 186 13.37 -1.17 -4.73
C ASN A 186 12.62 -2.47 -4.37
N GLN A 187 12.09 -2.57 -3.16
CA GLN A 187 11.20 -3.62 -2.73
C GLN A 187 9.77 -3.08 -2.67
N PHE A 188 8.84 -3.76 -3.33
CA PHE A 188 7.41 -3.54 -3.13
C PHE A 188 6.87 -4.60 -2.18
N SER A 189 6.15 -4.19 -1.15
CA SER A 189 5.55 -5.07 -0.16
C SER A 189 4.06 -4.79 -0.03
N ILE A 190 3.25 -5.83 0.02
CA ILE A 190 1.82 -5.71 0.31
C ILE A 190 1.45 -6.72 1.40
N PHE A 191 0.62 -6.28 2.34
CA PHE A 191 -0.02 -7.08 3.35
C PHE A 191 -1.52 -6.82 3.31
N LEU A 192 -2.30 -7.88 3.33
CA LEU A 192 -3.74 -7.85 3.48
C LEU A 192 -4.11 -8.72 4.68
N GLY A 193 -5.01 -8.23 5.51
CA GLY A 193 -5.63 -8.98 6.60
C GLY A 193 -7.13 -8.76 6.59
N LEU A 194 -7.88 -9.82 6.84
CA LEU A 194 -9.34 -9.80 6.98
C LEU A 194 -9.69 -10.73 8.14
N SER A 195 -10.56 -10.27 9.04
CA SER A 195 -11.21 -11.07 10.05
C SER A 195 -12.71 -10.85 10.01
N LEU A 196 -13.45 -11.93 10.23
CA LEU A 196 -14.91 -11.98 10.28
C LEU A 196 -15.31 -12.68 11.59
N ASN A 197 -16.13 -11.99 12.37
CA ASN A 197 -16.77 -12.54 13.56
C ASN A 197 -18.18 -12.99 13.19
N LEU A 198 -18.42 -14.30 13.21
CA LEU A 198 -19.70 -14.91 12.87
C LEU A 198 -20.59 -15.09 14.12
N GLY A 199 -20.24 -14.41 15.23
CA GLY A 199 -20.95 -14.46 16.50
C GLY A 199 -20.89 -15.86 17.10
N PRO A 200 -22.04 -16.49 17.41
CA PRO A 200 -22.06 -17.82 18.02
C PRO A 200 -21.58 -18.93 17.08
N PHE A 201 -21.44 -18.64 15.78
CA PHE A 201 -21.05 -19.61 14.77
C PHE A 201 -19.54 -19.72 14.59
N GLY A 202 -18.75 -18.86 15.25
CA GLY A 202 -17.28 -18.88 15.18
C GLY A 202 -16.70 -17.70 14.41
N HIS A 203 -15.59 -17.91 13.72
CA HIS A 203 -14.85 -16.84 13.03
C HIS A 203 -14.18 -17.36 11.75
N ALA A 204 -13.90 -16.43 10.85
CA ALA A 204 -13.15 -16.69 9.62
C ALA A 204 -12.12 -15.58 9.42
N MET A 205 -10.98 -15.95 8.87
CA MET A 205 -9.86 -15.03 8.67
C MET A 205 -9.15 -15.34 7.36
N ALA A 206 -8.59 -14.29 6.77
CA ALA A 206 -7.66 -14.43 5.66
C ALA A 206 -6.54 -13.39 5.81
N PHE A 207 -5.32 -13.77 5.48
CA PHE A 207 -4.23 -12.82 5.33
C PHE A 207 -3.36 -13.18 4.15
N GLY A 208 -2.70 -12.18 3.60
CA GLY A 208 -1.67 -12.39 2.60
C GLY A 208 -0.55 -11.39 2.76
N SER A 209 0.68 -11.83 2.58
CA SER A 209 1.84 -10.97 2.41
C SER A 209 2.52 -11.31 1.10
N LEU A 210 2.94 -10.31 0.35
CA LEU A 210 3.75 -10.50 -0.85
C LEU A 210 4.80 -9.40 -0.92
N THR A 211 6.04 -9.83 -1.10
CA THR A 211 7.20 -8.98 -1.28
C THR A 211 7.77 -9.23 -2.66
N SER A 212 7.98 -8.17 -3.43
CA SER A 212 8.60 -8.16 -4.74
C SER A 212 9.91 -7.41 -4.67
N THR A 213 10.95 -8.02 -5.20
CA THR A 213 12.30 -7.45 -5.29
C THR A 213 12.88 -7.77 -6.68
N SER A 214 14.08 -7.27 -6.97
CA SER A 214 14.81 -7.65 -8.18
C SER A 214 15.14 -9.15 -8.26
N SER A 215 15.19 -9.88 -7.14
CA SER A 215 15.43 -11.33 -7.14
C SER A 215 14.18 -12.15 -7.44
N GLY A 216 12.99 -11.54 -7.33
CA GLY A 216 11.70 -12.22 -7.50
C GLY A 216 10.68 -11.88 -6.42
N LEU A 217 9.63 -12.72 -6.37
CA LEU A 217 8.49 -12.64 -5.48
C LEU A 217 8.63 -13.65 -4.34
N ALA A 218 8.35 -13.22 -3.10
CA ALA A 218 8.18 -14.11 -1.97
C ALA A 218 6.99 -13.66 -1.13
N GLY A 219 6.12 -14.59 -0.73
CA GLY A 219 4.94 -14.26 0.03
C GLY A 219 4.14 -15.46 0.50
N MET A 220 3.10 -15.20 1.27
CA MET A 220 2.12 -16.21 1.62
C MET A 220 0.70 -15.67 1.57
N LEU A 221 -0.25 -16.58 1.40
CA LEU A 221 -1.67 -16.40 1.65
C LEU A 221 -2.08 -17.45 2.68
N MET A 222 -2.85 -17.06 3.69
CA MET A 222 -3.47 -17.97 4.62
C MET A 222 -4.95 -17.66 4.72
N ALA A 223 -5.78 -18.69 4.77
CA ALA A 223 -7.16 -18.59 5.19
C ALA A 223 -7.37 -19.57 6.34
N ASP A 224 -8.15 -19.15 7.31
CA ASP A 224 -8.45 -19.91 8.52
C ASP A 224 -9.93 -19.74 8.83
N ILE A 225 -10.57 -20.84 9.21
CA ILE A 225 -11.95 -20.85 9.64
C ILE A 225 -12.05 -21.74 10.85
N ASP A 226 -12.81 -21.30 11.84
CA ASP A 226 -13.12 -22.08 13.03
C ASP A 226 -14.58 -21.81 13.35
N LEU A 227 -15.40 -22.82 13.09
CA LEU A 227 -16.83 -22.80 13.26
C LEU A 227 -17.21 -23.68 14.43
N SER A 228 -18.03 -23.15 15.31
CA SER A 228 -18.59 -23.91 16.42
C SER A 228 -20.07 -23.59 16.55
N GLY A 229 -20.91 -24.60 16.77
CA GLY A 229 -22.33 -24.37 16.96
C GLY A 229 -23.13 -25.66 16.97
N TYR A 230 -24.18 -25.73 17.79
CA TYR A 230 -25.12 -26.86 17.85
C TYR A 230 -24.44 -28.24 18.05
N GLY A 231 -23.34 -28.29 18.81
CA GLY A 231 -22.60 -29.54 19.07
C GLY A 231 -21.68 -29.99 17.92
N LEU A 232 -21.50 -29.13 16.91
CA LEU A 232 -20.55 -29.28 15.83
C LEU A 232 -19.36 -28.35 16.05
N HIS A 233 -18.17 -28.82 15.69
CA HIS A 233 -16.97 -28.01 15.54
C HIS A 233 -16.34 -28.32 14.20
N ALA A 234 -15.92 -27.30 13.46
CA ALA A 234 -15.24 -27.45 12.19
C ALA A 234 -14.17 -26.36 12.07
N SER A 235 -12.90 -26.76 12.05
CA SER A 235 -11.79 -25.87 11.76
C SER A 235 -11.14 -26.24 10.43
N GLY A 236 -10.61 -25.24 9.73
CA GLY A 236 -9.92 -25.42 8.47
C GLY A 236 -8.89 -24.34 8.26
N LYS A 237 -7.72 -24.74 7.77
CA LYS A 237 -6.60 -23.85 7.49
C LYS A 237 -6.03 -24.14 6.10
N LEU A 238 -5.97 -23.12 5.27
CA LEU A 238 -5.25 -23.12 4.00
C LEU A 238 -4.05 -22.19 4.14
N ILE A 239 -2.88 -22.64 3.70
CA ILE A 239 -1.67 -21.84 3.59
C ILE A 239 -1.12 -22.05 2.18
N ALA A 240 -0.89 -20.98 1.43
CA ALA A 240 -0.12 -20.98 0.21
C ALA A 240 1.12 -20.11 0.42
N GLN A 241 2.29 -20.65 0.11
CA GLN A 241 3.58 -19.99 0.25
C GLN A 241 4.29 -20.02 -1.10
N LEU A 242 4.77 -18.87 -1.53
CA LEU A 242 5.45 -18.68 -2.80
C LEU A 242 6.84 -18.12 -2.57
N ASN A 243 7.83 -18.69 -3.24
CA ASN A 243 9.14 -18.10 -3.39
C ASN A 243 9.64 -18.34 -4.82
N THR A 244 9.73 -17.29 -5.63
CA THR A 244 10.28 -17.37 -6.99
C THR A 244 11.78 -17.04 -7.02
N ASN A 245 12.38 -16.67 -5.89
CA ASN A 245 13.81 -16.37 -5.82
C ASN A 245 14.65 -17.63 -6.08
N THR A 246 15.91 -17.40 -6.43
CA THR A 246 16.93 -18.47 -6.58
C THR A 246 17.52 -18.92 -5.24
N SER A 247 17.25 -18.18 -4.17
CA SER A 247 17.65 -18.50 -2.79
C SER A 247 16.43 -18.75 -1.89
N ILE A 248 16.67 -19.33 -0.72
CA ILE A 248 15.65 -19.43 0.34
C ILE A 248 15.17 -18.02 0.68
N ALA A 249 13.85 -17.87 0.83
CA ALA A 249 13.23 -16.63 1.29
C ALA A 249 12.67 -16.84 2.70
N THR A 250 12.83 -15.82 3.55
CA THR A 250 12.14 -15.73 4.82
C THR A 250 10.88 -14.90 4.60
N ILE A 251 9.72 -15.46 4.95
CA ILE A 251 8.42 -14.85 4.74
C ILE A 251 7.74 -14.69 6.10
N ASP A 252 7.15 -13.52 6.33
CA ASP A 252 6.37 -13.28 7.53
C ASP A 252 5.05 -14.06 7.48
N SER A 253 4.81 -14.85 8.51
CA SER A 253 3.58 -15.56 8.80
C SER A 253 2.86 -14.87 9.94
N TYR A 254 1.55 -14.73 9.82
CA TYR A 254 0.76 -14.04 10.83
C TYR A 254 -0.21 -15.02 11.51
N SER A 255 -0.64 -14.72 12.72
CA SER A 255 -1.77 -15.39 13.37
C SER A 255 -2.52 -14.38 14.24
N ILE A 256 -3.85 -14.41 14.23
CA ILE A 256 -4.66 -13.48 15.02
C ILE A 256 -5.19 -14.25 16.23
N ASN A 257 -5.15 -13.63 17.40
CA ASN A 257 -5.85 -14.13 18.57
C ASN A 257 -7.34 -13.87 18.38
N ASN A 258 -8.10 -14.95 18.19
CA ASN A 258 -9.51 -14.91 17.80
C ASN A 258 -10.44 -14.32 18.87
N ARG A 259 -9.93 -14.10 20.10
CA ARG A 259 -10.68 -13.48 21.19
C ARG A 259 -10.37 -11.99 21.39
N THR A 260 -9.18 -11.53 20.99
CA THR A 260 -8.74 -10.14 21.22
C THR A 260 -8.48 -9.37 19.93
N GLY A 261 -8.48 -10.03 18.76
CA GLY A 261 -8.10 -9.43 17.48
C GLY A 261 -6.59 -9.11 17.37
N GLN A 262 -5.78 -9.50 18.36
CA GLN A 262 -4.33 -9.21 18.33
C GLN A 262 -3.63 -10.06 17.28
N ILE A 263 -2.91 -9.40 16.37
CA ILE A 263 -2.07 -10.04 15.37
C ILE A 263 -0.70 -10.34 15.97
N SER A 264 -0.25 -11.58 15.83
CA SER A 264 1.11 -12.03 16.10
C SER A 264 1.79 -12.38 14.78
N SER A 265 3.08 -12.14 14.67
CA SER A 265 3.89 -12.53 13.52
C SER A 265 4.93 -13.57 13.91
N SER A 266 5.30 -14.40 12.95
CA SER A 266 6.37 -15.38 12.96
C SER A 266 7.03 -15.37 11.59
N GLN A 267 8.13 -16.08 11.42
CA GLN A 267 8.82 -16.18 10.13
C GLN A 267 8.94 -17.63 9.71
N VAL A 268 8.71 -17.88 8.42
CA VAL A 268 8.83 -19.20 7.81
C VAL A 268 9.80 -19.13 6.64
N GLN A 269 10.69 -20.12 6.55
CA GLN A 269 11.59 -20.27 5.42
C GLN A 269 10.93 -21.07 4.30
N VAL A 270 10.97 -20.52 3.09
CA VAL A 270 10.46 -21.18 1.89
C VAL A 270 11.63 -21.41 0.94
N ALA A 271 11.79 -22.66 0.52
CA ALA A 271 12.84 -23.05 -0.41
C ALA A 271 12.80 -22.21 -1.70
N ALA A 272 13.96 -22.04 -2.33
CA ALA A 272 14.07 -21.35 -3.61
C ALA A 272 13.09 -21.94 -4.63
N SER A 273 12.52 -21.09 -5.50
CA SER A 273 11.69 -21.53 -6.63
C SER A 273 10.62 -22.55 -6.24
N THR A 274 9.86 -22.27 -5.18
CA THR A 274 8.89 -23.21 -4.62
C THR A 274 7.52 -22.55 -4.45
N LEU A 275 6.48 -23.27 -4.83
CA LEU A 275 5.11 -23.08 -4.37
C LEU A 275 4.76 -24.21 -3.40
N LEU A 276 4.37 -23.86 -2.18
CA LEU A 276 3.90 -24.80 -1.16
C LEU A 276 2.46 -24.46 -0.81
N ILE A 277 1.56 -25.43 -0.87
CA ILE A 277 0.18 -25.32 -0.40
C ILE A 277 -0.03 -26.35 0.70
N LEU A 278 -0.54 -25.91 1.83
CA LEU A 278 -0.96 -26.73 2.96
C LEU A 278 -2.44 -26.51 3.15
N VAL A 279 -3.21 -27.58 3.25
CA VAL A 279 -4.63 -27.54 3.58
C VAL A 279 -4.83 -28.53 4.72
N GLY A 280 -5.40 -28.10 5.82
CA GLY A 280 -5.73 -29.01 6.92
C GLY A 280 -6.97 -28.55 7.66
N GLY A 281 -7.44 -29.38 8.56
CA GLY A 281 -8.61 -29.05 9.35
C GLY A 281 -9.05 -30.19 10.25
N ASP A 282 -10.04 -29.87 11.06
CA ASP A 282 -10.75 -30.83 11.88
C ASP A 282 -12.26 -30.61 11.76
N PHE A 283 -13.01 -31.69 11.91
CA PHE A 283 -14.45 -31.68 12.03
C PHE A 283 -14.82 -32.62 13.17
N SER A 284 -15.64 -32.18 14.11
CA SER A 284 -16.14 -33.03 15.18
C SER A 284 -17.64 -32.84 15.44
N VAL A 285 -18.26 -33.95 15.84
CA VAL A 285 -19.66 -34.03 16.26
C VAL A 285 -19.78 -35.07 17.37
N GLY A 286 -20.08 -34.62 18.59
CA GLY A 286 -19.99 -35.47 19.77
C GLY A 286 -18.61 -36.10 19.91
N ASP A 287 -18.55 -37.43 20.00
CA ASP A 287 -17.30 -38.19 20.13
C ASP A 287 -16.59 -38.48 18.80
N PHE A 288 -17.21 -38.15 17.66
CA PHE A 288 -16.65 -38.38 16.34
C PHE A 288 -15.75 -37.21 15.93
N THR A 289 -14.57 -37.49 15.39
CA THR A 289 -13.66 -36.46 14.89
C THR A 289 -12.95 -36.91 13.62
N LEU A 290 -13.03 -36.13 12.55
CA LEU A 290 -12.20 -36.24 11.36
C LEU A 290 -11.12 -35.17 11.43
N ARG A 291 -9.85 -35.54 11.25
CA ARG A 291 -8.73 -34.60 11.11
C ARG A 291 -7.96 -34.95 9.87
N GLY A 292 -7.56 -33.96 9.11
CA GLY A 292 -6.80 -34.19 7.90
C GLY A 292 -5.85 -33.05 7.60
N GLN A 293 -4.78 -33.39 6.91
CA GLN A 293 -3.90 -32.44 6.27
C GLN A 293 -3.48 -32.94 4.90
N THR A 294 -3.22 -32.00 4.01
CA THR A 294 -2.74 -32.19 2.66
C THR A 294 -1.65 -31.16 2.42
N LYS A 295 -0.54 -31.60 1.85
CA LYS A 295 0.57 -30.76 1.44
C LYS A 295 0.83 -30.97 -0.05
N ILE A 296 0.89 -29.88 -0.79
CA ILE A 296 1.27 -29.83 -2.20
C ILE A 296 2.52 -28.98 -2.31
N GLN A 297 3.59 -29.51 -2.88
CA GLN A 297 4.84 -28.78 -3.12
C GLN A 297 5.20 -28.88 -4.59
N LYS A 298 5.32 -27.73 -5.26
CA LYS A 298 5.70 -27.61 -6.67
C LYS A 298 7.00 -26.83 -6.77
N SER A 299 8.00 -27.40 -7.44
CA SER A 299 9.18 -26.66 -7.87
C SER A 299 8.82 -25.78 -9.07
N LEU A 300 9.25 -24.52 -9.09
CA LEU A 300 8.95 -23.57 -10.15
C LEU A 300 9.95 -23.63 -11.31
N THR A 301 11.08 -24.32 -11.13
CA THR A 301 12.16 -24.43 -12.13
C THR A 301 12.11 -25.71 -12.95
N ASN A 302 11.36 -26.71 -12.49
CA ASN A 302 11.23 -27.98 -13.18
C ASN A 302 9.79 -28.51 -13.09
N SER A 303 9.56 -29.75 -13.52
CA SER A 303 8.24 -30.38 -13.45
C SER A 303 7.94 -31.07 -12.12
N ASP A 304 8.85 -31.03 -11.14
CA ASP A 304 8.69 -31.74 -9.86
C ASP A 304 7.48 -31.24 -9.08
N PHE A 305 6.69 -32.19 -8.61
CA PHE A 305 5.46 -31.99 -7.84
C PHE A 305 5.34 -33.10 -6.79
N VAL A 306 5.02 -32.74 -5.56
CA VAL A 306 4.77 -33.69 -4.47
C VAL A 306 3.45 -33.33 -3.83
N PHE A 307 2.59 -34.34 -3.69
CA PHE A 307 1.34 -34.29 -2.96
C PHE A 307 1.41 -35.31 -1.83
N THR A 308 1.10 -34.91 -0.60
CA THR A 308 0.99 -35.82 0.54
C THR A 308 -0.29 -35.53 1.29
N PHE A 309 -0.93 -36.55 1.83
CA PHE A 309 -2.08 -36.41 2.70
C PHE A 309 -1.91 -37.31 3.92
N ASP A 310 -2.54 -36.90 5.01
CA ASP A 310 -2.61 -37.63 6.27
C ASP A 310 -3.97 -37.34 6.89
N THR A 311 -4.76 -38.38 7.14
CA THR A 311 -6.16 -38.27 7.57
C THR A 311 -6.47 -39.28 8.65
N HIS A 312 -7.09 -38.82 9.72
CA HIS A 312 -7.50 -39.59 10.88
C HIS A 312 -8.99 -39.42 11.14
N LEU A 313 -9.71 -40.53 11.31
CA LEU A 313 -11.09 -40.58 11.76
C LEU A 313 -11.14 -41.27 13.12
N SER A 314 -11.45 -40.51 14.17
CA SER A 314 -11.81 -41.02 15.49
C SER A 314 -13.31 -41.27 15.56
N LEU A 315 -13.69 -42.48 15.98
CA LEU A 315 -15.07 -42.87 16.23
C LEU A 315 -15.38 -42.91 17.74
N GLY A 316 -14.68 -42.12 18.54
CA GLY A 316 -14.81 -42.14 20.00
C GLY A 316 -14.40 -43.51 20.58
N ASN A 317 -15.33 -44.14 21.30
CA ASN A 317 -15.11 -45.45 21.93
C ASN A 317 -15.01 -46.63 20.92
N PHE A 318 -15.24 -46.39 19.63
CA PHE A 318 -15.17 -47.41 18.58
C PHE A 318 -13.81 -47.49 17.87
N GLY A 319 -12.83 -46.68 18.30
CA GLY A 319 -11.45 -46.71 17.79
C GLY A 319 -11.13 -45.63 16.75
N THR A 320 -10.04 -45.81 16.03
CA THR A 320 -9.49 -44.82 15.08
C THR A 320 -9.09 -45.47 13.77
N PHE A 321 -9.45 -44.83 12.66
CA PHE A 321 -8.97 -45.15 11.32
C PHE A 321 -7.99 -44.07 10.88
N ALA A 322 -6.85 -44.46 10.31
CA ALA A 322 -5.86 -43.52 9.79
C ALA A 322 -5.42 -43.96 8.39
N VAL A 323 -5.29 -42.99 7.49
CA VAL A 323 -4.71 -43.19 6.17
C VAL A 323 -3.76 -42.04 5.88
N ALA A 324 -2.53 -42.38 5.52
CA ALA A 324 -1.55 -41.45 5.02
C ALA A 324 -1.06 -41.94 3.66
N GLY A 325 -0.52 -41.04 2.87
CA GLY A 325 0.01 -41.38 1.56
C GLY A 325 0.31 -40.15 0.73
N GLY A 326 0.50 -40.37 -0.57
CA GLY A 326 0.81 -39.29 -1.47
C GLY A 326 1.18 -39.76 -2.87
N ALA A 327 1.59 -38.78 -3.66
CA ALA A 327 2.11 -38.97 -4.98
C ALA A 327 3.26 -37.99 -5.24
N LYS A 328 4.24 -38.44 -6.01
CA LYS A 328 5.33 -37.61 -6.51
C LYS A 328 5.38 -37.73 -8.02
N PHE A 329 5.48 -36.59 -8.69
CA PHE A 329 5.87 -36.51 -10.08
C PHE A 329 7.27 -35.88 -10.14
N SER A 330 8.23 -36.59 -10.73
CA SER A 330 9.60 -36.08 -10.87
C SER A 330 10.29 -36.79 -12.04
N ASN A 331 11.09 -36.06 -12.81
CA ASN A 331 11.78 -36.59 -13.99
C ASN A 331 10.86 -37.37 -14.94
N SER A 332 9.64 -36.86 -15.15
CA SER A 332 8.59 -37.48 -15.98
C SER A 332 8.05 -38.83 -15.47
N VAL A 333 8.32 -39.18 -14.21
CA VAL A 333 7.82 -40.40 -13.56
C VAL A 333 6.81 -40.03 -12.48
N PHE A 334 5.67 -40.71 -12.47
CA PHE A 334 4.67 -40.66 -11.40
C PHE A 334 4.89 -41.83 -10.43
N SER A 335 4.85 -41.57 -9.12
CA SER A 335 4.96 -42.58 -8.08
C SER A 335 3.97 -42.30 -6.95
N GLY A 336 3.10 -43.26 -6.65
CA GLY A 336 2.19 -43.21 -5.51
C GLY A 336 2.74 -43.98 -4.31
N PHE A 337 2.37 -43.57 -3.11
CA PHE A 337 2.69 -44.27 -1.86
C PHE A 337 1.55 -44.14 -0.85
N ILE A 338 1.43 -45.16 0.00
CA ILE A 338 0.47 -45.27 1.11
C ILE A 338 1.27 -45.79 2.30
#